data_AF-A0A7K5UBP8-F1
#
_entry.id   AF-A0A7K5UBP8-F1
#
_cell.length_a   1.000
_cell.length_b   1.000
_cell.length_c   1.000
_cell.angle_alpha   90.00
_cell.angle_beta   90.00
_cell.angle_gamma   90.00
#
_symmetry.space_group_name_H-M   'P 1'
#
loop_
_entity.id
_entity.type
_entity.pdbx_description
1 polymer ?
#
loop_
_entity_poly.entity_id
_entity_poly.type
_entity_poly.pdbx_seq_one_letter_code
_entity_poly.pdbx_strand_id
1 'polypeptide(L)'
;GQETDKEMEGALDDVAKQLDRQALEEKEKDDDDEDGEGEGDGATGKKKKKKKKKKGPKVQTDPPSIPICDLFPSNVFPKGEECEYPPTQDGRTAAWRTTSEEKKALDQASEEIWNDFREAAEAHRQVRKYVMSWIKPGMTMIEICEKLEDCSRKLIKENGLNAGLAFPTGCSLNNCAAHYTPNAGDPTVLQYNDICKIDFGTHISGRIIDCAFTVTFNPKYDRLLQAVKDATNTGIKCAGIDVRLCDVGEAIQEVMESYEVEIDGKTYQGKFFSVYKDMKPIRNLNGHSIGPYRIHAGKTVPIVKGGEATRMEEGEVYAIETFGSTGKGVVHDDMECSHYMKNFDVGHVPIRLPRAKHLLNVINENFGTLAFCRRWLDRLGESKYLMALKNLCDLGIVDPYPPLCDIKGSYTAQFEHTILLRPTCKEVVSRGDDY
;
A
#
# COMPACT_ATOMS: atom_id res chain seq x y z
N GLY A 1 -5.81 -26.92 -47.46
CA GLY A 1 -6.85 -26.08 -46.84
C GLY A 1 -7.73 -26.93 -45.96
N GLN A 2 -8.62 -27.75 -46.54
CA GLN A 2 -9.59 -28.53 -45.74
C GLN A 2 -9.08 -29.86 -45.17
N GLU A 3 -7.97 -30.43 -45.67
CA GLU A 3 -7.38 -31.66 -45.08
C GLU A 3 -6.53 -31.38 -43.84
N THR A 4 -5.82 -30.25 -43.81
CA THR A 4 -4.95 -29.83 -42.70
C THR A 4 -5.73 -29.42 -41.45
N ASP A 5 -6.95 -28.90 -41.59
CA ASP A 5 -7.78 -28.48 -40.44
C ASP A 5 -8.41 -29.69 -39.71
N LYS A 6 -8.72 -30.77 -40.44
CA LYS A 6 -9.28 -32.00 -39.84
C LYS A 6 -8.26 -32.81 -39.07
N GLU A 7 -7.00 -32.82 -39.52
CA GLU A 7 -5.91 -33.48 -38.79
C GLU A 7 -5.57 -32.74 -37.49
N MET A 8 -5.69 -31.41 -37.49
CA MET A 8 -5.43 -30.58 -36.31
C MET A 8 -6.56 -30.67 -35.27
N GLU A 9 -7.84 -30.73 -35.69
CA GLU A 9 -8.97 -30.99 -34.78
C GLU A 9 -8.88 -32.37 -34.12
N GLY A 10 -8.47 -33.41 -34.86
CA GLY A 10 -8.26 -34.75 -34.32
C GLY A 10 -7.15 -34.81 -33.26
N ALA A 11 -6.03 -34.10 -33.51
CA ALA A 11 -4.92 -34.02 -32.57
C ALA A 11 -5.29 -33.28 -31.26
N LEU A 12 -6.14 -32.25 -31.34
CA LEU A 12 -6.59 -31.50 -30.17
C LEU A 12 -7.56 -32.31 -29.28
N ASP A 13 -8.43 -33.11 -29.88
CA ASP A 13 -9.37 -33.98 -29.16
C ASP A 13 -8.64 -35.14 -28.43
N ASP A 14 -7.55 -35.64 -29.01
CA ASP A 14 -6.72 -36.67 -28.37
C ASP A 14 -5.88 -36.11 -27.20
N VAL A 15 -5.40 -34.88 -27.30
CA VAL A 15 -4.70 -34.19 -26.19
C VAL A 15 -5.67 -33.90 -25.05
N ALA A 16 -6.90 -33.47 -25.34
CA ALA A 16 -7.93 -33.24 -24.32
C ALA A 16 -8.26 -34.53 -23.55
N LYS A 17 -8.41 -35.66 -24.25
CA LYS A 17 -8.65 -36.97 -23.62
C LYS A 17 -7.47 -37.46 -22.78
N GLN A 18 -6.22 -37.14 -23.16
CA GLN A 18 -5.05 -37.48 -22.36
C GLN A 18 -4.97 -36.67 -21.06
N LEU A 19 -5.30 -35.37 -21.12
CA LEU A 19 -5.34 -34.49 -19.95
C LEU A 19 -6.44 -34.90 -18.97
N ASP A 20 -7.63 -35.28 -19.47
CA ASP A 20 -8.70 -35.79 -18.61
C ASP A 20 -8.33 -37.10 -17.93
N ARG A 21 -7.55 -37.97 -18.60
CA ARG A 21 -7.08 -39.23 -18.03
C ARG A 21 -6.00 -39.02 -16.97
N GLN A 22 -5.08 -38.08 -17.18
CA GLN A 22 -4.09 -37.68 -16.16
C GLN A 22 -4.77 -37.06 -14.93
N ALA A 23 -5.80 -36.21 -15.13
CA ALA A 23 -6.54 -35.61 -14.04
C ALA A 23 -7.37 -36.62 -13.22
N LEU A 24 -7.76 -37.75 -13.82
CA LEU A 24 -8.40 -38.87 -13.13
C LEU A 24 -7.40 -39.73 -12.37
N GLU A 25 -6.23 -40.00 -12.95
CA GLU A 25 -5.16 -40.79 -12.31
C GLU A 25 -4.49 -40.03 -11.14
N GLU A 26 -4.37 -38.70 -11.19
CA GLU A 26 -3.90 -37.89 -10.06
C GLU A 26 -4.91 -37.85 -8.91
N LYS A 27 -6.22 -37.85 -9.23
CA LYS A 27 -7.28 -37.95 -8.21
C LYS A 27 -7.33 -39.29 -7.52
N GLU A 28 -6.99 -40.37 -8.20
CA GLU A 28 -6.95 -41.71 -7.60
C GLU A 28 -5.69 -41.92 -6.74
N LYS A 29 -4.58 -41.22 -7.02
CA LYS A 29 -3.37 -41.26 -6.19
C LYS A 29 -3.48 -40.47 -4.88
N ASP A 30 -4.22 -39.37 -4.86
CA ASP A 30 -4.44 -38.58 -3.64
C ASP A 30 -5.34 -39.28 -2.60
N ASP A 31 -6.07 -40.34 -2.98
CA ASP A 31 -6.97 -41.09 -2.09
C ASP A 31 -6.29 -42.31 -1.42
N ASP A 32 -5.06 -42.69 -1.80
CA ASP A 32 -4.39 -43.93 -1.33
C ASP A 32 -3.20 -43.72 -0.35
N ASP A 33 -2.76 -42.49 -0.10
CA ASP A 33 -1.64 -42.20 0.84
C ASP A 33 -2.13 -41.69 2.21
N GLU A 34 -2.86 -42.52 2.97
CA GLU A 34 -2.97 -42.36 4.43
C GLU A 34 -3.45 -43.67 5.10
N ASP A 35 -2.54 -44.63 5.33
CA ASP A 35 -2.73 -45.64 6.39
C ASP A 35 -1.38 -46.24 6.83
N GLY A 36 -0.88 -45.75 7.97
CA GLY A 36 0.30 -46.27 8.66
C GLY A 36 0.03 -46.51 10.16
N GLU A 37 -0.02 -47.80 10.51
CA GLU A 37 0.24 -48.47 11.80
C GLU A 37 -0.69 -48.27 13.02
N GLY A 38 -1.17 -49.42 13.55
CA GLY A 38 -1.65 -49.57 14.93
C GLY A 38 -2.58 -50.77 15.17
N GLU A 39 -2.02 -51.91 15.62
CA GLU A 39 -2.78 -53.08 16.10
C GLU A 39 -3.63 -52.78 17.34
N GLY A 40 -4.84 -53.37 17.42
CA GLY A 40 -5.67 -53.37 18.62
C GLY A 40 -7.06 -54.00 18.41
N ASP A 41 -7.27 -55.16 19.01
CA ASP A 41 -8.41 -56.09 18.90
C ASP A 41 -9.75 -55.56 19.49
N GLY A 42 -10.89 -56.04 18.96
CA GLY A 42 -12.16 -56.11 19.69
C GLY A 42 -13.35 -55.18 19.34
N ALA A 43 -14.42 -55.80 18.79
CA ALA A 43 -15.85 -55.53 18.98
C ALA A 43 -16.58 -54.38 18.22
N THR A 44 -17.33 -54.81 17.19
CA THR A 44 -18.67 -54.38 16.74
C THR A 44 -19.15 -52.94 17.02
N GLY A 45 -19.18 -52.11 15.97
CA GLY A 45 -19.99 -50.89 15.92
C GLY A 45 -20.04 -50.28 14.51
N LYS A 46 -21.22 -50.26 13.88
CA LYS A 46 -21.48 -49.59 12.59
C LYS A 46 -21.15 -48.09 12.68
N LYS A 47 -19.97 -47.65 12.25
CA LYS A 47 -19.65 -46.23 12.02
C LYS A 47 -20.18 -45.81 10.64
N LYS A 48 -21.29 -45.07 10.63
CA LYS A 48 -21.75 -44.30 9.45
C LYS A 48 -20.60 -43.36 9.01
N LYS A 49 -20.09 -43.54 7.79
CA LYS A 49 -19.26 -42.53 7.09
C LYS A 49 -20.03 -41.20 7.08
N LYS A 50 -19.66 -40.26 7.95
CA LYS A 50 -20.13 -38.87 7.87
C LYS A 50 -19.51 -38.28 6.61
N LYS A 51 -20.32 -38.04 5.58
CA LYS A 51 -19.94 -37.20 4.42
C LYS A 51 -19.32 -35.90 4.94
N LYS A 52 -18.05 -35.62 4.60
CA LYS A 52 -17.43 -34.31 4.77
C LYS A 52 -18.36 -33.29 4.09
N LYS A 53 -19.05 -32.46 4.87
CA LYS A 53 -19.74 -31.27 4.34
C LYS A 53 -18.68 -30.45 3.62
N LYS A 54 -18.87 -30.17 2.33
CA LYS A 54 -18.11 -29.13 1.63
C LYS A 54 -18.18 -27.87 2.50
N LYS A 55 -17.06 -27.44 3.07
CA LYS A 55 -16.99 -26.18 3.83
C LYS A 55 -17.36 -25.08 2.83
N GLY A 56 -18.34 -24.25 3.19
CA GLY A 56 -18.67 -23.06 2.39
C GLY A 56 -17.47 -22.11 2.31
N PRO A 57 -17.56 -21.05 1.49
CA PRO A 57 -16.51 -20.02 1.42
C PRO A 57 -16.19 -19.52 2.84
N LYS A 58 -14.89 -19.43 3.16
CA LYS A 58 -14.45 -18.85 4.43
C LYS A 58 -14.84 -17.36 4.43
N VAL A 59 -15.42 -16.90 5.53
CA VAL A 59 -15.77 -15.49 5.75
C VAL A 59 -14.80 -14.93 6.78
N GLN A 60 -14.38 -13.68 6.63
CA GLN A 60 -13.51 -13.01 7.58
C GLN A 60 -14.11 -13.01 9.01
N THR A 61 -13.25 -13.09 10.02
CA THR A 61 -13.64 -13.02 11.44
C THR A 61 -13.74 -11.57 11.93
N ASP A 62 -14.33 -11.38 13.12
CA ASP A 62 -14.30 -10.11 13.85
C ASP A 62 -13.73 -10.37 15.27
N PRO A 63 -12.50 -9.90 15.59
CA PRO A 63 -11.59 -9.10 14.74
C PRO A 63 -11.01 -9.91 13.56
N PRO A 64 -10.52 -9.26 12.48
CA PRO A 64 -9.95 -9.94 11.32
C PRO A 64 -8.75 -10.82 11.69
N SER A 65 -8.71 -12.04 11.15
CA SER A 65 -7.65 -13.00 11.45
C SER A 65 -7.37 -14.02 10.34
N ILE A 66 -8.25 -14.13 9.35
CA ILE A 66 -8.07 -15.05 8.22
C ILE A 66 -7.27 -14.33 7.13
N PRO A 67 -6.13 -14.88 6.67
CA PRO A 67 -5.37 -14.32 5.57
C PRO A 67 -6.20 -14.08 4.31
N ILE A 68 -5.85 -13.06 3.52
CA ILE A 68 -6.57 -12.74 2.29
C ILE A 68 -6.53 -13.91 1.29
N CYS A 69 -5.37 -14.54 1.07
CA CYS A 69 -5.25 -15.74 0.23
C CYS A 69 -6.23 -16.87 0.62
N ASP A 70 -6.57 -16.98 1.91
CA ASP A 70 -7.46 -18.02 2.42
C ASP A 70 -8.95 -17.69 2.18
N LEU A 71 -9.29 -16.42 1.98
CA LEU A 71 -10.62 -15.96 1.60
C LEU A 71 -10.88 -16.14 0.10
N PHE A 72 -9.82 -16.11 -0.72
CA PHE A 72 -9.88 -16.23 -2.17
C PHE A 72 -9.10 -17.47 -2.67
N PRO A 73 -9.63 -18.70 -2.47
CA PRO A 73 -8.90 -19.93 -2.79
C PRO A 73 -8.62 -20.13 -4.29
N SER A 74 -9.26 -19.35 -5.16
CA SER A 74 -8.96 -19.31 -6.61
C SER A 74 -7.68 -18.54 -6.93
N ASN A 75 -7.06 -17.88 -5.94
CA ASN A 75 -5.94 -16.95 -6.13
C ASN A 75 -6.27 -15.81 -7.11
N VAL A 76 -7.53 -15.38 -7.14
CA VAL A 76 -8.02 -14.24 -7.93
C VAL A 76 -8.62 -13.24 -6.97
N PHE A 77 -7.94 -12.11 -6.81
CA PHE A 77 -8.27 -11.09 -5.81
C PHE A 77 -9.15 -9.99 -6.41
N PRO A 78 -9.96 -9.31 -5.59
CA PRO A 78 -10.88 -8.30 -6.08
C PRO A 78 -10.12 -7.11 -6.68
N LYS A 79 -10.52 -6.73 -7.90
CA LYS A 79 -10.05 -5.50 -8.54
C LYS A 79 -10.41 -4.27 -7.71
N GLY A 80 -9.61 -3.21 -7.85
CA GLY A 80 -10.01 -1.88 -7.39
C GLY A 80 -11.02 -1.21 -8.32
N GLU A 81 -11.16 0.11 -8.17
CA GLU A 81 -11.99 0.92 -9.06
C GLU A 81 -11.30 1.06 -10.43
N GLU A 82 -11.89 0.50 -11.48
CA GLU A 82 -11.41 0.67 -12.86
C GLU A 82 -12.02 1.94 -13.49
N CYS A 83 -11.16 2.83 -13.98
CA CYS A 83 -11.53 4.08 -14.63
C CYS A 83 -11.05 4.12 -16.08
N GLU A 84 -11.83 4.74 -16.97
CA GLU A 84 -11.29 5.19 -18.25
C GLU A 84 -10.21 6.28 -18.01
N TYR A 85 -9.15 6.27 -18.82
CA TYR A 85 -8.16 7.34 -18.78
C TYR A 85 -8.76 8.70 -19.16
N PRO A 86 -8.22 9.81 -18.63
CA PRO A 86 -8.69 11.14 -18.98
C PRO A 86 -8.50 11.41 -20.49
N PRO A 87 -9.39 12.21 -21.11
CA PRO A 87 -9.23 12.60 -22.50
C PRO A 87 -7.95 13.43 -22.70
N THR A 88 -7.36 13.32 -23.88
CA THR A 88 -6.21 14.14 -24.27
C THR A 88 -6.62 15.60 -24.53
N GLN A 89 -5.65 16.50 -24.66
CA GLN A 89 -5.90 17.93 -24.89
C GLN A 89 -6.70 18.23 -26.17
N ASP A 90 -6.62 17.36 -27.18
CA ASP A 90 -7.40 17.45 -28.42
C ASP A 90 -8.79 16.80 -28.30
N GLY A 91 -9.20 16.38 -27.10
CA GLY A 91 -10.52 15.85 -26.78
C GLY A 91 -10.73 14.38 -27.12
N ARG A 92 -9.69 13.66 -27.57
CA ARG A 92 -9.82 12.21 -27.83
C ARG A 92 -10.01 11.46 -26.52
N THR A 93 -10.97 10.55 -26.51
CA THR A 93 -11.23 9.67 -25.38
C THR A 93 -10.26 8.48 -25.39
N ALA A 94 -10.15 7.80 -24.25
CA ALA A 94 -9.31 6.62 -24.11
C ALA A 94 -10.10 5.30 -24.19
N ALA A 95 -11.41 5.36 -24.44
CA ALA A 95 -12.30 4.21 -24.58
C ALA A 95 -11.80 3.13 -25.57
N TRP A 96 -10.97 3.51 -26.55
CA TRP A 96 -10.35 2.56 -27.48
C TRP A 96 -9.41 1.56 -26.79
N ARG A 97 -8.78 1.93 -25.66
CA ARG A 97 -7.89 1.06 -24.88
C ARG A 97 -8.63 -0.13 -24.29
N THR A 98 -9.89 0.06 -23.90
CA THR A 98 -10.73 -0.98 -23.29
C THR A 98 -11.03 -2.13 -24.26
N THR A 99 -11.14 -1.84 -25.56
CA THR A 99 -11.51 -2.83 -26.58
C THR A 99 -10.35 -3.26 -27.47
N SER A 100 -9.22 -2.53 -27.47
CA SER A 100 -8.03 -2.89 -28.24
C SER A 100 -7.48 -4.26 -27.86
N GLU A 101 -7.40 -5.17 -28.83
CA GLU A 101 -6.90 -6.53 -28.63
C GLU A 101 -5.42 -6.56 -28.23
N GLU A 102 -4.61 -5.65 -28.77
CA GLU A 102 -3.21 -5.48 -28.36
C GLU A 102 -3.12 -5.09 -26.88
N LYS A 103 -3.94 -4.13 -26.44
CA LYS A 103 -3.90 -3.65 -25.05
C LYS A 103 -4.45 -4.69 -24.09
N LYS A 104 -5.49 -5.43 -24.44
CA LYS A 104 -5.96 -6.57 -23.65
C LYS A 104 -4.88 -7.66 -23.50
N ALA A 105 -4.18 -8.00 -24.57
CA ALA A 105 -3.11 -8.99 -24.53
C ALA A 105 -1.95 -8.53 -23.62
N LEU A 106 -1.55 -7.25 -23.70
CA LEU A 106 -0.52 -6.68 -22.83
C LEU A 106 -0.95 -6.63 -21.36
N ASP A 107 -2.21 -6.27 -21.09
CA ASP A 107 -2.78 -6.21 -19.74
C ASP A 107 -2.79 -7.60 -19.10
N GLN A 108 -3.29 -8.59 -19.85
CA GLN A 108 -3.37 -9.99 -19.43
C GLN A 108 -1.98 -10.60 -19.20
N ALA A 109 -0.96 -10.20 -19.97
CA ALA A 109 0.41 -10.66 -19.78
C ALA A 109 1.02 -10.24 -18.43
N SER A 110 0.45 -9.22 -17.78
CA SER A 110 0.87 -8.74 -16.45
C SER A 110 -0.15 -9.05 -15.35
N GLU A 111 -1.13 -9.93 -15.61
CA GLU A 111 -2.24 -10.19 -14.68
C GLU A 111 -1.77 -10.70 -13.32
N GLU A 112 -0.71 -11.51 -13.25
CA GLU A 112 -0.13 -11.95 -11.97
C GLU A 112 0.37 -10.77 -11.13
N ILE A 113 0.98 -9.77 -11.77
CA ILE A 113 1.45 -8.54 -11.10
C ILE A 113 0.26 -7.76 -10.55
N TRP A 114 -0.79 -7.57 -11.34
CA TRP A 114 -2.00 -6.86 -10.91
C TRP A 114 -2.71 -7.60 -9.77
N ASN A 115 -2.74 -8.92 -9.83
CA ASN A 115 -3.33 -9.76 -8.83
C ASN A 115 -2.60 -9.67 -7.47
N ASP A 116 -1.26 -9.62 -7.47
CA ASP A 116 -0.45 -9.40 -6.26
C ASP A 116 -0.77 -8.02 -5.62
N PHE A 117 -0.90 -6.95 -6.42
CA PHE A 117 -1.35 -5.65 -5.92
C PHE A 117 -2.76 -5.72 -5.31
N ARG A 118 -3.68 -6.47 -5.93
CA ARG A 118 -5.06 -6.63 -5.45
C ARG A 118 -5.14 -7.41 -4.14
N GLU A 119 -4.30 -8.43 -3.95
CA GLU A 119 -4.19 -9.14 -2.65
C GLU A 119 -3.73 -8.18 -1.55
N ALA A 120 -2.63 -7.46 -1.79
CA ALA A 120 -2.09 -6.49 -0.86
C ALA A 120 -3.12 -5.38 -0.54
N ALA A 121 -3.88 -4.94 -1.55
CA ALA A 121 -4.88 -3.89 -1.39
C ALA A 121 -6.09 -4.36 -0.58
N GLU A 122 -6.50 -5.61 -0.75
CA GLU A 122 -7.57 -6.20 0.04
C GLU A 122 -7.16 -6.36 1.50
N ALA A 123 -5.91 -6.74 1.77
CA ALA A 123 -5.36 -6.75 3.12
C ALA A 123 -5.42 -5.34 3.72
N HIS A 124 -4.95 -4.33 2.97
CA HIS A 124 -4.97 -2.94 3.39
C HIS A 124 -6.40 -2.44 3.71
N ARG A 125 -7.38 -2.72 2.85
CA ARG A 125 -8.81 -2.40 3.07
C ARG A 125 -9.36 -3.00 4.36
N GLN A 126 -9.11 -4.28 4.60
CA GLN A 126 -9.63 -4.95 5.80
C GLN A 126 -8.94 -4.45 7.07
N VAL A 127 -7.62 -4.20 7.03
CA VAL A 127 -6.87 -3.64 8.15
C VAL A 127 -7.37 -2.24 8.49
N ARG A 128 -7.46 -1.32 7.51
CA ARG A 128 -7.85 0.06 7.79
C ARG A 128 -9.29 0.16 8.30
N LYS A 129 -10.21 -0.64 7.75
CA LYS A 129 -11.59 -0.74 8.25
C LYS A 129 -11.62 -1.20 9.69
N TYR A 130 -10.79 -2.17 10.05
CA TYR A 130 -10.64 -2.61 11.44
C TYR A 130 -10.08 -1.49 12.33
N VAL A 131 -9.01 -0.81 11.91
CA VAL A 131 -8.40 0.32 12.64
C VAL A 131 -9.41 1.40 12.98
N MET A 132 -10.21 1.84 12.00
CA MET A 132 -11.23 2.87 12.18
C MET A 132 -12.27 2.51 13.27
N SER A 133 -12.52 1.21 13.49
CA SER A 133 -13.49 0.77 14.49
C SER A 133 -13.01 1.00 15.93
N TRP A 134 -11.71 0.92 16.20
CA TRP A 134 -11.17 0.93 17.57
C TRP A 134 -10.18 2.05 17.86
N ILE A 135 -9.61 2.74 16.87
CA ILE A 135 -8.71 3.87 17.16
C ILE A 135 -9.48 4.96 17.90
N LYS A 136 -8.98 5.38 19.06
CA LYS A 136 -9.64 6.32 19.96
C LYS A 136 -8.59 7.11 20.76
N PRO A 137 -8.91 8.34 21.20
CA PRO A 137 -8.06 9.07 22.14
C PRO A 137 -7.85 8.28 23.44
N GLY A 138 -6.68 8.45 24.06
CA GLY A 138 -6.27 7.74 25.26
C GLY A 138 -5.40 6.51 24.98
N MET A 139 -5.37 6.01 23.74
CA MET A 139 -4.40 4.99 23.32
C MET A 139 -3.03 5.62 23.07
N THR A 140 -1.96 4.94 23.46
CA THR A 140 -0.60 5.31 23.05
C THR A 140 -0.40 5.06 21.56
N MET A 141 0.50 5.83 20.94
CA MET A 141 0.84 5.62 19.53
C MET A 141 1.44 4.23 19.30
N ILE A 142 2.16 3.68 20.29
CA ILE A 142 2.71 2.31 20.23
C ILE A 142 1.58 1.28 20.15
N GLU A 143 0.58 1.34 21.05
CA GLU A 143 -0.55 0.41 21.05
C GLU A 143 -1.33 0.46 19.73
N ILE A 144 -1.49 1.65 19.14
CA ILE A 144 -2.14 1.83 17.84
C ILE A 144 -1.33 1.12 16.74
N CYS A 145 -0.03 1.43 16.63
CA CYS A 145 0.83 0.85 15.60
C CYS A 145 0.95 -0.67 15.74
N GLU A 146 1.19 -1.20 16.95
CA GLU A 146 1.33 -2.64 17.18
C GLU A 146 0.06 -3.39 16.84
N LYS A 147 -1.11 -2.89 17.28
CA LYS A 147 -2.40 -3.53 16.98
C LYS A 147 -2.74 -3.52 15.48
N LEU A 148 -2.41 -2.42 14.79
CA LEU A 148 -2.57 -2.33 13.33
C LEU A 148 -1.65 -3.32 12.62
N GLU A 149 -0.35 -3.30 12.95
CA GLU A 149 0.65 -4.14 12.30
C GLU A 149 0.41 -5.63 12.55
N ASP A 150 -0.06 -6.02 13.74
CA ASP A 150 -0.43 -7.40 14.06
C ASP A 150 -1.60 -7.92 13.21
N CYS A 151 -2.60 -7.06 12.96
CA CYS A 151 -3.67 -7.38 12.03
C CYS A 151 -3.11 -7.52 10.61
N SER A 152 -2.31 -6.55 10.18
CA SER A 152 -1.74 -6.52 8.83
C SER A 152 -0.87 -7.74 8.53
N ARG A 153 0.03 -8.14 9.44
CA ARG A 153 0.85 -9.36 9.30
C ARG A 153 0.02 -10.63 9.15
N LYS A 154 -1.10 -10.73 9.88
CA LYS A 154 -2.03 -11.87 9.77
C LYS A 154 -2.74 -11.88 8.43
N LEU A 155 -3.30 -10.74 8.00
CA LEU A 155 -4.10 -10.67 6.78
C LEU A 155 -3.23 -10.84 5.53
N ILE A 156 -2.02 -10.27 5.51
CA ILE A 156 -1.07 -10.43 4.40
C ILE A 156 -0.33 -11.77 4.41
N LYS A 157 -0.47 -12.56 5.49
CA LYS A 157 0.29 -13.81 5.70
C LYS A 157 1.80 -13.59 5.58
N GLU A 158 2.33 -12.75 6.46
CA GLU A 158 3.75 -12.37 6.51
C GLU A 158 4.67 -13.59 6.30
N ASN A 159 5.56 -13.49 5.30
CA ASN A 159 6.44 -14.57 4.84
C ASN A 159 7.75 -14.00 4.28
N GLY A 160 8.64 -13.55 5.17
CA GLY A 160 9.90 -12.90 4.79
C GLY A 160 9.67 -11.77 3.78
N LEU A 161 10.46 -11.74 2.71
CA LEU A 161 10.31 -10.75 1.64
C LEU A 161 9.21 -11.09 0.61
N ASN A 162 8.57 -12.26 0.70
CA ASN A 162 7.53 -12.64 -0.27
C ASN A 162 6.18 -11.97 0.02
N ALA A 163 5.85 -11.76 1.30
CA ALA A 163 4.62 -11.11 1.72
C ALA A 163 4.85 -10.42 3.06
N GLY A 164 4.37 -9.19 3.24
CA GLY A 164 4.66 -8.46 4.46
C GLY A 164 4.21 -7.01 4.47
N LEU A 165 4.75 -6.27 5.44
CA LEU A 165 4.55 -4.84 5.58
C LEU A 165 5.58 -4.11 4.71
N ALA A 166 5.13 -3.21 3.85
CA ALA A 166 6.02 -2.54 2.90
C ALA A 166 6.85 -1.42 3.52
N PHE A 167 6.29 -0.77 4.54
CA PHE A 167 6.92 0.31 5.29
C PHE A 167 6.22 0.48 6.65
N PRO A 168 6.87 1.15 7.63
CA PRO A 168 6.32 1.29 8.97
C PRO A 168 5.01 2.07 9.02
N THR A 169 4.17 1.74 10.00
CA THR A 169 2.90 2.46 10.23
C THR A 169 3.17 3.90 10.66
N GLY A 170 3.04 4.83 9.71
CA GLY A 170 2.94 6.26 9.96
C GLY A 170 1.69 6.58 10.76
N CYS A 171 1.86 7.36 11.83
CA CYS A 171 0.80 7.84 12.71
C CYS A 171 1.01 9.32 13.08
N SER A 172 1.50 10.10 12.12
CA SER A 172 1.93 11.48 12.29
C SER A 172 0.82 12.38 12.85
N LEU A 173 1.13 13.15 13.88
CA LEU A 173 0.15 13.98 14.60
C LEU A 173 0.28 15.47 14.25
N ASN A 174 -0.85 16.14 14.09
CA ASN A 174 -0.95 17.60 14.07
C ASN A 174 -0.13 18.27 12.97
N ASN A 175 0.93 19.00 13.33
CA ASN A 175 1.81 19.67 12.37
C ASN A 175 2.80 18.71 11.69
N CYS A 176 3.03 17.51 12.24
CA CYS A 176 3.79 16.46 11.58
C CYS A 176 2.94 15.84 10.48
N ALA A 177 3.33 15.95 9.22
CA ALA A 177 2.59 15.45 8.07
C ALA A 177 2.85 13.96 7.83
N ALA A 178 4.12 13.53 7.85
CA ALA A 178 4.55 12.20 7.44
C ALA A 178 5.74 11.67 8.26
N HIS A 179 6.03 10.38 8.12
CA HIS A 179 7.22 9.67 8.64
C HIS A 179 7.40 9.64 10.16
N TYR A 180 6.37 9.97 10.95
CA TYR A 180 6.37 9.67 12.38
C TYR A 180 5.73 8.30 12.65
N THR A 181 6.50 7.44 13.30
CA THR A 181 6.04 6.24 14.01
C THR A 181 6.81 6.19 15.33
N PRO A 182 6.21 5.74 16.46
CA PRO A 182 6.87 5.77 17.75
C PRO A 182 8.08 4.85 17.78
N ASN A 183 9.17 5.29 18.41
CA ASN A 183 10.26 4.41 18.84
C ASN A 183 9.91 3.78 20.20
N ALA A 184 10.68 2.77 20.64
CA ALA A 184 10.50 2.17 21.96
C ALA A 184 10.58 3.23 23.07
N GLY A 185 9.60 3.22 23.97
CA GLY A 185 9.52 4.16 25.10
C GLY A 185 8.84 5.49 24.79
N ASP A 186 8.35 5.71 23.57
CA ASP A 186 7.55 6.89 23.24
C ASP A 186 6.24 6.91 24.06
N PRO A 187 6.04 7.90 24.96
CA PRO A 187 4.87 7.97 25.82
C PRO A 187 3.68 8.70 25.18
N THR A 188 3.77 9.05 23.88
CA THR A 188 2.74 9.86 23.21
C THR A 188 1.40 9.14 23.20
N VAL A 189 0.38 9.84 23.66
CA VAL A 189 -1.01 9.38 23.72
C VAL A 189 -1.84 10.20 22.75
N LEU A 190 -2.60 9.53 21.89
CA LEU A 190 -3.54 10.17 20.96
C LEU A 190 -4.59 10.97 21.75
N GLN A 191 -4.78 12.23 21.40
CA GLN A 191 -5.73 13.14 22.04
C GLN A 191 -6.98 13.37 21.19
N TYR A 192 -8.05 13.85 21.82
CA TYR A 192 -9.32 14.16 21.13
C TYR A 192 -9.17 15.24 20.05
N ASN A 193 -8.29 16.21 20.26
CA ASN A 193 -8.02 17.30 19.32
C ASN A 193 -6.87 16.99 18.35
N ASP A 194 -6.34 15.77 18.34
CA ASP A 194 -5.31 15.42 17.39
C ASP A 194 -5.89 15.16 16.00
N ILE A 195 -5.10 15.50 14.98
CA ILE A 195 -5.29 15.08 13.60
C ILE A 195 -4.17 14.12 13.22
N CYS A 196 -4.51 12.83 13.14
CA CYS A 196 -3.58 11.72 12.99
C CYS A 196 -3.63 11.17 11.56
N LYS A 197 -2.51 11.13 10.85
CA LYS A 197 -2.44 10.48 9.54
C LYS A 197 -2.03 9.04 9.75
N ILE A 198 -2.90 8.09 9.42
CA ILE A 198 -2.60 6.66 9.40
C ILE A 198 -2.18 6.28 7.99
N ASP A 199 -0.92 5.91 7.87
CA ASP A 199 -0.24 5.65 6.61
C ASP A 199 0.55 4.35 6.77
N PHE A 200 0.18 3.30 6.04
CA PHE A 200 0.81 1.99 6.20
C PHE A 200 0.75 1.20 4.89
N GLY A 201 1.76 0.36 4.70
CA GLY A 201 1.89 -0.39 3.45
C GLY A 201 1.83 -1.90 3.62
N THR A 202 1.26 -2.58 2.63
CA THR A 202 1.30 -4.04 2.47
C THR A 202 1.95 -4.38 1.14
N HIS A 203 2.56 -5.56 1.03
CA HIS A 203 3.03 -6.05 -0.26
C HIS A 203 2.93 -7.57 -0.39
N ILE A 204 2.81 -8.01 -1.65
CA ILE A 204 3.04 -9.38 -2.12
C ILE A 204 4.10 -9.31 -3.22
N SER A 205 5.16 -10.11 -3.15
CA SER A 205 6.25 -10.16 -4.13
C SER A 205 6.85 -8.79 -4.48
N GLY A 206 6.92 -7.90 -3.48
CA GLY A 206 7.37 -6.51 -3.64
C GLY A 206 6.41 -5.58 -4.38
N ARG A 207 5.18 -6.00 -4.68
CA ARG A 207 4.08 -5.17 -5.21
C ARG A 207 3.42 -4.43 -4.05
N ILE A 208 3.82 -3.18 -3.88
CA ILE A 208 3.50 -2.38 -2.69
C ILE A 208 2.17 -1.66 -2.88
N ILE A 209 1.30 -1.76 -1.88
CA ILE A 209 0.20 -0.83 -1.69
C ILE A 209 0.64 0.21 -0.69
N ASP A 210 0.65 1.45 -1.17
CA ASP A 210 0.82 2.68 -0.42
C ASP A 210 -0.52 3.43 -0.40
N CYS A 211 -1.07 3.64 0.79
CA CYS A 211 -2.42 4.14 0.98
C CYS A 211 -2.62 4.65 2.41
N ALA A 212 -3.21 5.83 2.53
CA ALA A 212 -3.25 6.57 3.78
C ALA A 212 -4.57 7.32 3.96
N PHE A 213 -4.94 7.55 5.21
CA PHE A 213 -6.12 8.32 5.59
C PHE A 213 -5.89 9.10 6.88
N THR A 214 -6.64 10.20 7.02
CA THR A 214 -6.59 11.03 8.23
C THR A 214 -7.70 10.66 9.20
N VAL A 215 -7.33 10.46 10.47
CA VAL A 215 -8.20 10.20 11.61
C VAL A 215 -8.33 11.45 12.46
N THR A 216 -9.58 11.81 12.78
CA THR A 216 -9.95 12.88 13.70
C THR A 216 -11.11 12.44 14.57
N PHE A 217 -11.25 13.08 15.74
CA PHE A 217 -12.40 12.88 16.63
C PHE A 217 -13.21 14.16 16.83
N ASN A 218 -12.57 15.31 16.60
CA ASN A 218 -13.22 16.61 16.65
C ASN A 218 -13.66 17.04 15.24
N PRO A 219 -14.96 17.28 15.00
CA PRO A 219 -15.50 17.64 13.68
C PRO A 219 -14.99 18.99 13.16
N LYS A 220 -14.29 19.80 13.98
CA LYS A 220 -13.67 21.04 13.51
C LYS A 220 -12.68 20.84 12.36
N TYR A 221 -12.18 19.63 12.15
CA TYR A 221 -11.25 19.30 11.07
C TYR A 221 -11.93 18.78 9.79
N ASP A 222 -13.24 18.51 9.79
CA ASP A 222 -13.93 17.84 8.69
C ASP A 222 -13.74 18.55 7.35
N ARG A 223 -13.77 19.89 7.37
CA ARG A 223 -13.57 20.69 6.16
C ARG A 223 -12.14 20.60 5.61
N LEU A 224 -11.13 20.48 6.47
CA LEU A 224 -9.74 20.24 6.07
C LEU A 224 -9.58 18.84 5.46
N LEU A 225 -10.17 17.82 6.09
CA LEU A 225 -10.14 16.44 5.56
C LEU A 225 -10.83 16.35 4.20
N GLN A 226 -11.99 17.00 4.03
CA GLN A 226 -12.71 17.04 2.76
C GLN A 226 -11.85 17.67 1.66
N ALA A 227 -11.19 18.80 1.95
CA ALA A 227 -10.35 19.48 0.99
C ALA A 227 -9.20 18.59 0.48
N VAL A 228 -8.52 17.89 1.40
CA VAL A 228 -7.41 16.98 1.04
C VAL A 228 -7.92 15.72 0.33
N LYS A 229 -9.05 15.17 0.75
CA LYS A 229 -9.66 14.01 0.08
C LYS A 229 -10.04 14.36 -1.37
N ASP A 230 -10.65 15.52 -1.60
CA ASP A 230 -11.03 15.95 -2.95
C ASP A 230 -9.84 16.32 -3.83
N ALA A 231 -8.81 16.94 -3.25
CA ALA A 231 -7.56 17.19 -3.95
C ALA A 231 -6.88 15.87 -4.38
N THR A 232 -6.84 14.87 -3.49
CA THR A 232 -6.33 13.52 -3.80
C THR A 232 -7.13 12.86 -4.92
N ASN A 233 -8.46 12.87 -4.83
CA ASN A 233 -9.33 12.32 -5.88
C ASN A 233 -9.22 13.08 -7.21
N THR A 234 -8.94 14.38 -7.17
CA THR A 234 -8.62 15.17 -8.36
C THR A 234 -7.32 14.72 -8.98
N GLY A 235 -6.26 14.54 -8.19
CA GLY A 235 -5.00 13.96 -8.65
C GLY A 235 -5.18 12.59 -9.30
N ILE A 236 -5.94 11.70 -8.65
CA ILE A 236 -6.28 10.37 -9.17
C ILE A 236 -7.03 10.49 -10.49
N LYS A 237 -8.04 11.35 -10.59
CA LYS A 237 -8.82 11.56 -11.82
C LYS A 237 -7.95 12.09 -12.96
N CYS A 238 -7.07 13.04 -12.67
CA CYS A 238 -6.16 13.66 -13.63
C CYS A 238 -5.02 12.72 -14.08
N ALA A 239 -4.58 11.80 -13.23
CA ALA A 239 -3.51 10.86 -13.56
C ALA A 239 -3.89 9.95 -14.76
N GLY A 240 -2.90 9.60 -15.57
CA GLY A 240 -3.11 8.73 -16.72
C GLY A 240 -1.90 8.63 -17.62
N ILE A 241 -1.87 7.61 -18.48
CA ILE A 241 -0.80 7.45 -19.48
C ILE A 241 -0.70 8.74 -20.32
N ASP A 242 0.53 9.18 -20.58
CA ASP A 242 0.91 10.42 -21.30
C ASP A 242 0.57 11.75 -20.59
N VAL A 243 -0.03 11.71 -19.40
CA VAL A 243 -0.30 12.90 -18.60
C VAL A 243 1.01 13.41 -18.00
N ARG A 244 1.22 14.74 -18.06
CA ARG A 244 2.39 15.39 -17.45
C ARG A 244 2.20 15.50 -15.94
N LEU A 245 3.24 15.18 -15.18
CA LEU A 245 3.22 15.25 -13.71
C LEU A 245 2.90 16.66 -13.21
N CYS A 246 3.43 17.70 -13.85
CA CYS A 246 3.10 19.10 -13.52
C CYS A 246 1.60 19.44 -13.63
N ASP A 247 0.88 18.85 -14.58
CA ASP A 247 -0.54 19.12 -14.79
C ASP A 247 -1.39 18.49 -13.68
N VAL A 248 -0.97 17.31 -13.20
CA VAL A 248 -1.57 16.67 -12.02
C VAL A 248 -1.40 17.57 -10.79
N GLY A 249 -0.19 18.10 -10.57
CA GLY A 249 0.07 18.99 -9.43
C GLY A 249 -0.66 20.34 -9.48
N GLU A 250 -0.84 20.90 -10.67
CA GLU A 250 -1.64 22.12 -10.84
C GLU A 250 -3.11 21.88 -10.52
N ALA A 251 -3.70 20.79 -11.02
CA ALA A 251 -5.10 20.43 -10.73
C ALA A 251 -5.34 20.12 -9.24
N ILE A 252 -4.41 19.41 -8.60
CA ILE A 252 -4.43 19.15 -7.15
C ILE A 252 -4.44 20.47 -6.37
N GLN A 253 -3.53 21.39 -6.70
CA GLN A 253 -3.43 22.67 -6.02
C GLN A 253 -4.68 23.53 -6.21
N GLU A 254 -5.23 23.59 -7.42
CA GLU A 254 -6.45 24.35 -7.71
C GLU A 254 -7.60 23.90 -6.81
N VAL A 255 -7.85 22.59 -6.72
CA VAL A 255 -8.91 22.05 -5.87
C VAL A 255 -8.60 22.27 -4.39
N MET A 256 -7.38 21.97 -3.95
CA MET A 256 -6.97 22.15 -2.55
C MET A 256 -7.14 23.62 -2.08
N GLU A 257 -6.70 24.59 -2.89
CA GLU A 257 -6.78 26.03 -2.57
C GLU A 257 -8.19 26.62 -2.82
N SER A 258 -9.14 25.86 -3.37
CA SER A 258 -10.54 26.30 -3.49
C SER A 258 -11.31 26.22 -2.16
N TYR A 259 -10.75 25.52 -1.17
CA TYR A 259 -11.36 25.32 0.14
C TYR A 259 -11.04 26.46 1.12
N GLU A 260 -12.02 26.75 1.98
CA GLU A 260 -11.90 27.58 3.16
C GLU A 260 -12.22 26.73 4.39
N VAL A 261 -11.39 26.86 5.43
CA VAL A 261 -11.48 26.08 6.66
C VAL A 261 -11.44 27.02 7.87
N GLU A 262 -12.36 26.84 8.82
CA GLU A 262 -12.34 27.54 10.11
C GLU A 262 -12.04 26.54 11.25
N ILE A 263 -10.98 26.81 12.01
CA ILE A 263 -10.60 25.99 13.18
C ILE A 263 -10.28 26.93 14.34
N ASP A 264 -10.97 26.74 15.47
CA ASP A 264 -10.78 27.52 16.70
C ASP A 264 -10.90 29.05 16.48
N GLY A 265 -11.90 29.47 15.69
CA GLY A 265 -12.16 30.88 15.36
C GLY A 265 -11.14 31.52 14.41
N LYS A 266 -10.29 30.71 13.77
CA LYS A 266 -9.33 31.17 12.75
C LYS A 266 -9.69 30.57 11.39
N THR A 267 -9.92 31.44 10.43
CA THR A 267 -10.12 31.08 9.02
C THR A 267 -8.78 30.91 8.31
N TYR A 268 -8.69 29.86 7.49
CA TYR A 268 -7.61 29.57 6.57
C TYR A 268 -8.20 29.42 5.16
N GLN A 269 -7.82 30.28 4.22
CA GLN A 269 -8.43 30.36 2.89
C GLN A 269 -7.37 30.36 1.79
N GLY A 270 -7.53 29.55 0.73
CA GLY A 270 -6.56 29.51 -0.37
C GLY A 270 -6.32 30.87 -1.06
N LYS A 271 -5.17 30.97 -1.74
CA LYS A 271 -4.62 32.23 -2.29
C LYS A 271 -5.50 32.95 -3.30
N PHE A 272 -6.51 32.29 -3.86
CA PHE A 272 -7.37 32.88 -4.88
C PHE A 272 -8.26 34.02 -4.33
N PHE A 273 -8.47 34.07 -3.01
CA PHE A 273 -9.42 35.01 -2.39
C PHE A 273 -8.88 35.84 -1.21
N SER A 274 -7.70 35.52 -0.64
CA SER A 274 -7.24 36.18 0.61
C SER A 274 -5.78 36.65 0.59
N VAL A 275 -5.55 37.74 1.32
CA VAL A 275 -4.23 38.31 1.69
C VAL A 275 -3.76 37.78 3.06
N TYR A 276 -4.59 37.01 3.78
CA TYR A 276 -4.30 36.47 5.11
C TYR A 276 -4.54 34.96 5.21
N LYS A 277 -3.52 34.24 5.72
CA LYS A 277 -3.47 32.82 6.13
C LYS A 277 -4.17 31.83 5.19
N ASP A 278 -3.37 31.14 4.38
CA ASP A 278 -3.90 30.21 3.39
C ASP A 278 -3.85 28.75 3.86
N MET A 279 -4.92 28.02 3.56
CA MET A 279 -4.87 26.56 3.44
C MET A 279 -4.01 26.23 2.22
N LYS A 280 -2.99 25.37 2.38
CA LYS A 280 -1.94 25.16 1.37
C LYS A 280 -1.66 23.68 1.17
N PRO A 281 -1.43 23.24 -0.08
CA PRO A 281 -0.66 22.03 -0.32
C PRO A 281 0.73 22.16 0.33
N ILE A 282 1.24 21.09 0.93
CA ILE A 282 2.63 21.05 1.41
C ILE A 282 3.57 20.90 0.21
N ARG A 283 4.11 22.01 -0.28
CA ARG A 283 4.75 22.07 -1.61
C ARG A 283 6.02 21.23 -1.80
N ASN A 284 6.62 20.73 -0.72
CA ASN A 284 7.79 19.86 -0.73
C ASN A 284 7.48 18.43 -0.25
N LEU A 285 6.20 18.04 -0.28
CA LEU A 285 5.73 16.66 -0.28
C LEU A 285 5.07 16.37 -1.62
N ASN A 286 5.09 15.12 -2.04
CA ASN A 286 4.77 14.70 -3.41
C ASN A 286 4.32 13.24 -3.37
N GLY A 287 3.38 12.85 -4.22
CA GLY A 287 3.23 11.44 -4.56
C GLY A 287 4.43 10.95 -5.38
N HIS A 288 4.42 9.67 -5.75
CA HIS A 288 5.59 9.06 -6.38
C HIS A 288 5.25 7.81 -7.20
N SER A 289 6.12 7.45 -8.13
CA SER A 289 6.07 6.13 -8.75
C SER A 289 6.53 5.05 -7.77
N ILE A 290 5.97 3.85 -7.90
CA ILE A 290 6.28 2.67 -7.10
C ILE A 290 6.87 1.59 -8.01
N GLY A 291 7.91 0.91 -7.52
CA GLY A 291 8.56 -0.21 -8.18
C GLY A 291 8.60 -1.46 -7.30
N PRO A 292 9.00 -2.63 -7.84
CA PRO A 292 9.14 -3.83 -7.04
C PRO A 292 10.13 -3.61 -5.89
N TYR A 293 9.69 -3.78 -4.64
CA TYR A 293 10.50 -3.53 -3.43
C TYR A 293 11.08 -2.11 -3.33
N ARG A 294 10.53 -1.14 -4.05
CA ARG A 294 11.03 0.24 -4.13
C ARG A 294 9.86 1.20 -4.00
N ILE A 295 9.63 1.70 -2.79
CA ILE A 295 8.52 2.63 -2.50
C ILE A 295 8.58 3.89 -3.36
N HIS A 296 9.79 4.45 -3.54
CA HIS A 296 10.05 5.60 -4.43
C HIS A 296 10.87 5.17 -5.66
N ALA A 297 10.20 4.93 -6.80
CA ALA A 297 10.82 4.46 -8.04
C ALA A 297 11.40 5.56 -8.95
N GLY A 298 11.39 6.82 -8.49
CA GLY A 298 12.19 7.91 -9.07
C GLY A 298 11.39 9.01 -9.76
N LYS A 299 10.12 8.81 -10.11
CA LYS A 299 9.24 9.90 -10.57
C LYS A 299 8.45 10.44 -9.38
N THR A 300 8.35 11.77 -9.26
CA THR A 300 7.58 12.44 -8.20
C THR A 300 6.35 13.12 -8.80
N VAL A 301 5.18 12.89 -8.20
CA VAL A 301 3.92 13.55 -8.55
C VAL A 301 3.78 14.82 -7.72
N PRO A 302 3.95 16.02 -8.32
CA PRO A 302 3.81 17.26 -7.57
C PRO A 302 2.38 17.45 -7.10
N ILE A 303 2.20 18.18 -6.00
CA ILE A 303 0.89 18.62 -5.48
C ILE A 303 0.70 20.14 -5.59
N VAL A 304 1.61 20.79 -6.32
CA VAL A 304 1.61 22.21 -6.67
C VAL A 304 2.03 22.39 -8.11
N LYS A 305 1.63 23.50 -8.72
CA LYS A 305 2.12 23.90 -10.05
C LYS A 305 3.63 24.15 -10.08
N GLY A 306 4.21 24.06 -11.28
CA GLY A 306 5.63 24.34 -11.51
C GLY A 306 6.56 23.13 -11.40
N GLY A 307 6.02 21.93 -11.27
CA GLY A 307 6.79 20.68 -11.35
C GLY A 307 7.28 20.34 -12.76
N GLU A 308 7.93 19.18 -12.89
CA GLU A 308 8.46 18.70 -14.15
C GLU A 308 7.34 18.28 -15.13
N ALA A 309 7.59 18.51 -16.42
CA ALA A 309 6.69 18.09 -17.51
C ALA A 309 6.88 16.61 -17.92
N THR A 310 7.61 15.83 -17.12
CA THR A 310 7.76 14.37 -17.26
C THR A 310 6.39 13.72 -17.30
N ARG A 311 6.21 12.69 -18.14
CA ARG A 311 4.93 12.00 -18.32
C ARG A 311 4.85 10.70 -17.54
N MET A 312 3.64 10.37 -17.13
CA MET A 312 3.27 9.04 -16.66
C MET A 312 3.21 8.08 -17.85
N GLU A 313 3.67 6.85 -17.67
CA GLU A 313 3.83 5.84 -18.73
C GLU A 313 2.95 4.61 -18.48
N GLU A 314 2.67 3.87 -19.55
CA GLU A 314 1.92 2.61 -19.47
C GLU A 314 2.69 1.57 -18.64
N GLY A 315 1.98 0.89 -17.73
CA GLY A 315 2.53 -0.11 -16.83
C GLY A 315 3.14 0.44 -15.55
N GLU A 316 3.26 1.77 -15.40
CA GLU A 316 3.72 2.37 -14.15
C GLU A 316 2.66 2.28 -13.04
N VAL A 317 3.15 2.32 -11.80
CA VAL A 317 2.34 2.35 -10.58
C VAL A 317 2.67 3.63 -9.83
N TYR A 318 1.66 4.28 -9.28
CA TYR A 318 1.82 5.54 -8.56
C TYR A 318 1.09 5.53 -7.22
N ALA A 319 1.75 6.05 -6.20
CA ALA A 319 1.11 6.58 -5.01
C ALA A 319 0.66 8.01 -5.31
N ILE A 320 -0.65 8.25 -5.30
CA ILE A 320 -1.23 9.58 -5.43
C ILE A 320 -1.67 10.02 -4.05
N GLU A 321 -0.79 10.79 -3.41
CA GLU A 321 -1.03 11.41 -2.11
C GLU A 321 -1.05 12.92 -2.20
N THR A 322 -1.84 13.54 -1.31
CA THR A 322 -1.81 14.99 -1.13
C THR A 322 -1.85 15.36 0.33
N PHE A 323 -1.21 16.48 0.66
CA PHE A 323 -1.13 17.00 2.01
C PHE A 323 -1.63 18.43 2.07
N GLY A 324 -2.68 18.68 2.85
CA GLY A 324 -3.17 20.02 3.14
C GLY A 324 -2.66 20.49 4.49
N SER A 325 -2.26 21.75 4.59
CA SER A 325 -1.75 22.38 5.81
C SER A 325 -2.39 23.75 6.07
N THR A 326 -2.63 24.06 7.35
CA THR A 326 -2.96 25.42 7.82
C THR A 326 -1.73 26.26 8.18
N GLY A 327 -0.54 25.70 8.00
CA GLY A 327 0.77 26.30 8.32
C GLY A 327 1.41 27.04 7.15
N LYS A 328 2.71 26.82 6.94
CA LYS A 328 3.46 27.41 5.83
C LYS A 328 3.27 26.66 4.51
N GLY A 329 2.71 25.46 4.55
CA GLY A 329 2.66 24.54 3.42
C GLY A 329 4.07 24.09 3.03
N VAL A 330 4.92 23.85 4.04
CA VAL A 330 6.30 23.35 3.90
C VAL A 330 6.65 22.52 5.11
N VAL A 331 7.19 21.33 4.88
CA VAL A 331 7.74 20.49 5.95
C VAL A 331 9.25 20.66 6.10
N HIS A 332 9.74 20.43 7.30
CA HIS A 332 11.14 20.28 7.65
C HIS A 332 11.29 19.07 8.57
N ASP A 333 12.48 18.48 8.59
CA ASP A 333 12.82 17.42 9.52
C ASP A 333 12.69 17.92 10.96
N ASP A 334 11.97 17.19 11.79
CA ASP A 334 11.83 17.45 13.22
C ASP A 334 11.69 16.11 13.99
N MET A 335 11.79 16.18 15.32
CA MET A 335 11.67 15.05 16.24
C MET A 335 12.73 13.95 16.02
N GLU A 336 12.58 12.83 16.73
CA GLU A 336 13.50 11.70 16.60
C GLU A 336 13.15 10.84 15.38
N CYS A 337 14.16 10.54 14.56
CA CYS A 337 14.00 9.68 13.39
C CYS A 337 13.67 8.22 13.81
N SER A 338 12.64 7.67 13.19
CA SER A 338 12.21 6.28 13.38
C SER A 338 12.24 5.45 12.10
N HIS A 339 12.07 6.06 10.92
CA HIS A 339 12.07 5.39 9.62
C HIS A 339 13.46 5.35 8.99
N TYR A 340 13.80 4.22 8.41
CA TYR A 340 15.04 3.96 7.71
C TYR A 340 14.77 3.09 6.51
N MET A 341 15.53 3.27 5.43
CA MET A 341 15.42 2.42 4.26
C MET A 341 16.79 2.24 3.63
N LYS A 342 17.08 1.03 3.14
CA LYS A 342 18.32 0.81 2.41
C LYS A 342 18.28 1.58 1.09
N ASN A 343 19.35 2.27 0.74
CA ASN A 343 19.45 2.93 -0.55
C ASN A 343 19.40 1.88 -1.66
N PHE A 344 18.39 1.97 -2.53
CA PHE A 344 18.11 0.95 -3.56
C PHE A 344 19.27 0.79 -4.54
N ASP A 345 19.97 1.88 -4.86
CA ASP A 345 21.00 1.92 -5.89
C ASP A 345 22.38 1.50 -5.33
N VAL A 346 22.50 1.31 -4.00
CA VAL A 346 23.73 0.85 -3.35
C VAL A 346 23.81 -0.68 -3.37
N GLY A 347 24.80 -1.18 -4.10
CA GLY A 347 25.13 -2.61 -4.16
C GLY A 347 25.77 -3.17 -2.88
N HIS A 348 26.50 -4.28 -3.03
CA HIS A 348 27.20 -4.90 -1.90
C HIS A 348 28.36 -4.01 -1.39
N VAL A 349 28.36 -3.73 -0.09
CA VAL A 349 29.45 -2.98 0.59
C VAL A 349 30.08 -3.84 1.69
N PRO A 350 31.40 -4.12 1.62
CA PRO A 350 32.07 -4.93 2.63
C PRO A 350 32.29 -4.13 3.94
N ILE A 351 31.53 -4.46 4.99
CA ILE A 351 31.65 -3.82 6.32
C ILE A 351 32.59 -4.63 7.23
N ARG A 352 33.59 -3.95 7.81
CA ARG A 352 34.53 -4.56 8.78
C ARG A 352 34.05 -4.50 10.23
N LEU A 353 33.27 -3.48 10.59
CA LEU A 353 32.77 -3.30 11.96
C LEU A 353 31.72 -4.39 12.28
N PRO A 354 31.95 -5.28 13.26
CA PRO A 354 31.11 -6.46 13.46
C PRO A 354 29.62 -6.17 13.66
N ARG A 355 29.29 -5.15 14.48
CA ARG A 355 27.90 -4.77 14.75
C ARG A 355 27.20 -4.15 13.53
N ALA A 356 27.89 -3.32 12.75
CA ALA A 356 27.33 -2.74 11.53
C ALA A 356 27.15 -3.79 10.44
N LYS A 357 28.09 -4.75 10.34
CA LYS A 357 27.96 -5.90 9.44
C LYS A 357 26.76 -6.77 9.82
N HIS A 358 26.63 -7.09 11.11
CA HIS A 358 25.49 -7.85 11.64
C HIS A 358 24.17 -7.14 11.33
N LEU A 359 24.04 -5.86 11.67
CA LEU A 359 22.82 -5.10 11.43
C LEU A 359 22.47 -5.00 9.93
N LEU A 360 23.46 -4.82 9.05
CA LEU A 360 23.22 -4.82 7.61
C LEU A 360 22.71 -6.18 7.11
N ASN A 361 23.20 -7.29 7.65
CA ASN A 361 22.68 -8.62 7.32
C ASN A 361 21.22 -8.75 7.75
N VAL A 362 20.87 -8.34 8.98
CA VAL A 362 19.49 -8.31 9.46
C VAL A 362 18.60 -7.48 8.52
N ILE A 363 19.05 -6.30 8.10
CA ILE A 363 18.32 -5.45 7.16
C ILE A 363 18.11 -6.14 5.82
N ASN A 364 19.17 -6.74 5.24
CA ASN A 364 19.06 -7.43 3.96
C ASN A 364 18.12 -8.65 4.01
N GLU A 365 18.15 -9.42 5.11
CA GLU A 365 17.36 -10.64 5.27
C GLU A 365 15.87 -10.35 5.52
N ASN A 366 15.56 -9.28 6.26
CA ASN A 366 14.19 -9.01 6.73
C ASN A 366 13.48 -7.92 5.94
N PHE A 367 14.21 -6.95 5.38
CA PHE A 367 13.62 -5.79 4.70
C PHE A 367 14.10 -5.62 3.26
N GLY A 368 15.32 -6.09 2.94
CA GLY A 368 15.92 -5.88 1.64
C GLY A 368 16.07 -4.38 1.35
N THR A 369 15.24 -3.86 0.43
CA THR A 369 15.14 -2.43 0.09
C THR A 369 13.83 -1.78 0.57
N LEU A 370 12.96 -2.51 1.25
CA LEU A 370 11.77 -1.96 1.90
C LEU A 370 12.18 -1.11 3.11
N ALA A 371 11.33 -0.13 3.45
CA ALA A 371 11.54 0.69 4.63
C ALA A 371 11.26 -0.10 5.90
N PHE A 372 11.94 0.26 6.98
CA PHE A 372 11.78 -0.32 8.30
C PHE A 372 11.86 0.74 9.39
N CYS A 373 11.52 0.36 10.63
CA CYS A 373 11.67 1.24 11.78
C CYS A 373 12.40 0.57 12.94
N ARG A 374 12.78 1.36 13.94
CA ARG A 374 13.49 0.86 15.13
C ARG A 374 12.71 -0.22 15.88
N ARG A 375 11.38 -0.07 16.05
CA ARG A 375 10.52 -1.10 16.67
C ARG A 375 10.61 -2.45 15.96
N TRP A 376 10.79 -2.44 14.63
CA TRP A 376 10.94 -3.68 13.86
C TRP A 376 12.33 -4.30 14.01
N LEU A 377 13.36 -3.54 14.36
CA LEU A 377 14.62 -4.12 14.80
C LEU A 377 14.46 -4.71 16.22
N ASP A 378 13.78 -3.98 17.11
CA ASP A 378 13.52 -4.44 18.49
C ASP A 378 12.75 -5.77 18.52
N ARG A 379 11.71 -5.93 17.69
CA ARG A 379 10.92 -7.18 17.60
C ARG A 379 11.74 -8.39 17.13
N LEU A 380 12.82 -8.15 16.37
CA LEU A 380 13.75 -9.19 15.91
C LEU A 380 14.81 -9.53 16.97
N GLY A 381 14.74 -8.90 18.15
CA GLY A 381 15.69 -9.11 19.25
C GLY A 381 16.98 -8.29 19.12
N GLU A 382 17.05 -7.37 18.15
CA GLU A 382 18.20 -6.48 18.02
C GLU A 382 18.23 -5.49 19.19
N SER A 383 19.42 -5.26 19.74
CA SER A 383 19.61 -4.29 20.82
C SER A 383 20.95 -3.57 20.68
N LYS A 384 21.04 -2.37 21.26
CA LYS A 384 22.26 -1.52 21.20
C LYS A 384 22.75 -1.28 19.75
N TYR A 385 21.82 -1.25 18.79
CA TYR A 385 22.11 -1.14 17.36
C TYR A 385 22.23 0.30 16.85
N LEU A 386 21.82 1.32 17.63
CA LEU A 386 21.74 2.71 17.14
C LEU A 386 23.04 3.25 16.55
N MET A 387 24.20 2.94 17.15
CA MET A 387 25.49 3.35 16.60
C MET A 387 25.83 2.59 15.31
N ALA A 388 25.45 1.31 15.22
CA ALA A 388 25.62 0.54 14.00
C ALA A 388 24.71 1.08 12.89
N LEU A 389 23.46 1.44 13.20
CA LEU A 389 22.51 2.04 12.27
C LEU A 389 23.02 3.40 11.78
N LYS A 390 23.49 4.26 12.70
CA LYS A 390 24.13 5.53 12.35
C LYS A 390 25.32 5.31 11.40
N ASN A 391 26.18 4.32 11.66
CA ASN A 391 27.30 4.02 10.76
C ASN A 391 26.82 3.61 9.35
N LEU A 392 25.72 2.86 9.23
CA LEU A 392 25.15 2.51 7.92
C LEU A 392 24.63 3.76 7.19
N CYS A 393 24.07 4.72 7.93
CA CYS A 393 23.67 6.02 7.39
C CYS A 393 24.85 6.89 6.97
N ASP A 394 25.89 7.00 7.81
CA ASP A 394 27.10 7.77 7.49
C ASP A 394 27.82 7.19 6.25
N LEU A 395 27.65 5.89 5.96
CA LEU A 395 28.17 5.22 4.77
C LEU A 395 27.27 5.33 3.53
N GLY A 396 26.08 5.95 3.65
CA GLY A 396 25.09 6.05 2.57
C GLY A 396 24.45 4.72 2.16
N ILE A 397 24.56 3.67 3.00
CA ILE A 397 23.96 2.36 2.74
C ILE A 397 22.48 2.38 3.13
N VAL A 398 22.14 3.10 4.20
CA VAL A 398 20.79 3.24 4.72
C VAL A 398 20.48 4.72 4.85
N ASP A 399 19.40 5.18 4.26
CA ASP A 399 18.97 6.56 4.36
C ASP A 399 17.98 6.72 5.54
N PRO A 400 18.18 7.71 6.44
CA PRO A 400 17.22 8.05 7.48
C PRO A 400 16.08 8.90 6.91
N TYR A 401 14.85 8.61 7.32
CA TYR A 401 13.66 9.36 6.96
C TYR A 401 13.02 9.94 8.24
N PRO A 402 13.48 11.12 8.70
CA PRO A 402 12.92 11.74 9.90
C PRO A 402 11.47 12.20 9.68
N PRO A 403 10.71 12.38 10.77
CA PRO A 403 9.39 13.00 10.71
C PRO A 403 9.40 14.36 10.01
N LEU A 404 8.40 14.58 9.15
CA LEU A 404 8.31 15.78 8.31
C LEU A 404 7.22 16.70 8.84
N CYS A 405 7.61 17.83 9.44
CA CYS A 405 6.72 18.73 10.17
C CYS A 405 6.58 20.11 9.52
N ASP A 406 5.36 20.63 9.44
CA ASP A 406 5.13 22.07 9.24
C ASP A 406 5.26 22.80 10.60
N ILE A 407 5.14 24.12 10.61
CA ILE A 407 5.29 24.96 11.78
C ILE A 407 4.40 24.51 12.94
N LYS A 408 4.94 24.59 14.15
CA LYS A 408 4.22 24.27 15.39
C LYS A 408 2.87 24.98 15.47
N GLY A 409 1.82 24.23 15.82
CA GLY A 409 0.44 24.74 15.94
C GLY A 409 -0.34 24.81 14.63
N SER A 410 0.26 24.41 13.50
CA SER A 410 -0.49 24.10 12.28
C SER A 410 -1.13 22.71 12.36
N TYR A 411 -2.05 22.45 11.44
CA TYR A 411 -2.75 21.19 11.27
C TYR A 411 -2.53 20.68 9.86
N THR A 412 -2.18 19.41 9.73
CA THR A 412 -1.94 18.74 8.45
C THR A 412 -2.85 17.52 8.30
N ALA A 413 -3.34 17.28 7.09
CA ALA A 413 -4.14 16.12 6.71
C ALA A 413 -3.55 15.49 5.43
N GLN A 414 -3.73 14.17 5.28
CA GLN A 414 -3.31 13.35 4.15
C GLN A 414 -4.43 12.40 3.71
N PHE A 415 -4.54 12.19 2.41
CA PHE A 415 -5.22 11.04 1.81
C PHE A 415 -4.35 10.53 0.67
N GLU A 416 -4.42 9.23 0.43
CA GLU A 416 -3.58 8.57 -0.57
C GLU A 416 -4.20 7.30 -1.13
N HIS A 417 -3.95 7.06 -2.42
CA HIS A 417 -4.17 5.78 -3.06
C HIS A 417 -3.02 5.38 -3.99
N THR A 418 -2.72 4.08 -3.98
CA THR A 418 -2.00 3.43 -5.09
C THR A 418 -2.93 3.25 -6.30
N ILE A 419 -2.44 3.64 -7.48
CA ILE A 419 -3.06 3.42 -8.79
C ILE A 419 -2.16 2.63 -9.73
N LEU A 420 -2.77 1.80 -10.58
CA LEU A 420 -2.09 1.02 -11.63
C LEU A 420 -2.43 1.64 -12.99
N LEU A 421 -1.42 2.04 -13.77
CA LEU A 421 -1.62 2.53 -15.13
C LEU A 421 -1.61 1.36 -16.13
N ARG A 422 -2.63 0.50 -16.02
CA ARG A 422 -2.74 -0.71 -16.85
C ARG A 422 -3.00 -0.36 -18.34
N PRO A 423 -2.61 -1.22 -19.29
CA PRO A 423 -2.80 -0.93 -20.71
C PRO A 423 -4.26 -0.60 -21.10
N THR A 424 -5.25 -1.25 -20.49
CA THR A 424 -6.67 -1.09 -20.83
C THR A 424 -7.39 0.00 -20.04
N CYS A 425 -6.99 0.23 -18.79
CA CYS A 425 -7.65 1.17 -17.88
C CYS A 425 -6.70 1.68 -16.80
N LYS A 426 -7.12 2.69 -16.04
CA LYS A 426 -6.50 3.06 -14.77
C LYS A 426 -7.23 2.34 -13.66
N GLU A 427 -6.53 1.59 -12.81
CA GLU A 427 -7.13 0.91 -11.66
C GLU A 427 -6.70 1.59 -10.36
N VAL A 428 -7.64 2.17 -9.61
CA VAL A 428 -7.40 2.65 -8.24
C VAL A 428 -7.46 1.45 -7.31
N VAL A 429 -6.39 0.65 -7.33
CA VAL A 429 -6.36 -0.71 -6.74
C VAL A 429 -6.65 -0.71 -5.23
N SER A 430 -6.27 0.38 -4.54
CA SER A 430 -6.45 0.55 -3.09
C SER A 430 -7.78 1.19 -2.68
N ARG A 431 -8.65 1.58 -3.64
CA ARG A 431 -9.98 2.14 -3.36
C ARG A 431 -10.82 1.18 -2.52
N GLY A 432 -11.62 1.73 -1.60
CA GLY A 432 -12.56 0.96 -0.77
C GLY A 432 -13.93 1.65 -0.64
N ASP A 433 -14.77 1.12 0.26
CA ASP A 433 -16.07 1.71 0.62
C ASP A 433 -15.93 2.97 1.52
N ASP A 434 -14.72 3.24 2.00
CA ASP A 434 -14.38 4.23 3.02
C ASP A 434 -13.81 5.54 2.45
N TYR A 435 -12.89 5.48 1.48
CA TYR A 435 -12.37 6.66 0.79
C TYR A 435 -11.83 6.36 -0.60
#